data_AF-A0AAU3FKV2-F1
#
_entry.id   AF-A0AAU3FKV2-F1
#
_cell.length_a   1.000
_cell.length_b   1.000
_cell.length_c   1.000
_cell.angle_alpha   90.00
_cell.angle_beta   90.00
_cell.angle_gamma   90.00
#
_symmetry.space_group_name_H-M   'P 1'
#
loop_
_entity.id
_entity.type
_entity.pdbx_description
1 polymer ?
#
loop_
_entity_poly.entity_id
_entity_poly.type
_entity_poly.pdbx_seq_one_letter_code
_entity_poly.pdbx_strand_id
1 'polypeptide(L)'
;MSLRNQRPDHLDGATHRSSAYPSLLPWQVRERRFRPAGRGRRGLDPDDVYAFLDRVAADLAGAYAALGASRREAARLTYALCRREAAPSTDPDRRR
;
A
#
# COMPACT_ATOMS: atom_id res chain seq x y z
N MET A 1 34.50 -23.00 13.80
CA MET A 1 33.79 -21.82 13.26
C MET A 1 32.60 -22.31 12.45
N SER A 2 31.42 -22.43 13.07
CA SER A 2 30.19 -22.83 12.38
C SER A 2 29.00 -22.10 13.02
N LEU A 3 28.56 -21.00 12.41
CA LEU A 3 27.26 -20.42 12.75
C LEU A 3 26.24 -20.90 11.71
N ARG A 4 25.46 -21.86 12.19
CA ARG A 4 24.32 -22.49 11.57
C ARG A 4 23.28 -21.41 11.26
N ASN A 5 22.92 -21.28 9.98
CA ASN A 5 21.91 -20.37 9.47
C ASN A 5 20.69 -20.30 10.39
N GLN A 6 20.50 -19.14 11.02
CA GLN A 6 19.28 -18.79 11.70
C GLN A 6 18.20 -18.56 10.65
N ARG A 7 17.27 -19.51 10.54
CA ARG A 7 15.98 -19.29 9.88
C ARG A 7 15.10 -18.53 10.86
N PRO A 8 14.56 -17.35 10.52
CA PRO A 8 13.52 -16.75 11.32
C PRO A 8 12.19 -17.41 10.96
N ASP A 9 11.70 -18.26 11.85
CA ASP A 9 10.27 -18.50 12.00
C ASP A 9 9.63 -17.18 12.42
N HIS A 10 8.86 -16.56 11.54
CA HIS A 10 7.89 -15.53 11.91
C HIS A 10 6.58 -15.84 11.18
N LEU A 11 5.74 -16.61 11.87
CA LEU A 11 4.30 -16.67 11.63
C LEU A 11 3.68 -15.50 12.37
N ASP A 12 3.52 -14.36 11.69
CA ASP A 12 2.57 -13.33 12.12
C ASP A 12 2.11 -12.52 10.91
N GLY A 13 0.80 -12.53 10.69
CA GLY A 13 0.09 -12.04 9.51
C GLY A 13 0.06 -10.53 9.31
N ALA A 14 1.22 -9.87 9.26
CA ALA A 14 1.31 -8.47 8.87
C ALA A 14 2.57 -8.21 8.04
N THR A 15 2.41 -7.75 6.80
CA THR A 15 3.39 -6.89 6.10
C THR A 15 4.76 -7.49 5.71
N HIS A 16 4.89 -8.80 5.55
CA HIS A 16 6.18 -9.48 5.28
C HIS A 16 6.95 -9.06 3.99
N ARG A 17 6.43 -8.17 3.12
CA ARG A 17 7.20 -7.77 1.91
C ARG A 17 7.00 -6.34 1.41
N SER A 18 6.63 -5.39 2.28
CA SER A 18 6.36 -4.00 1.85
C SER A 18 7.50 -3.00 2.12
N SER A 19 8.47 -3.35 2.98
CA SER A 19 9.65 -2.51 3.23
C SER A 19 10.76 -2.76 2.20
N ALA A 20 10.97 -4.02 1.80
CA ALA A 20 12.02 -4.39 0.84
C ALA A 20 11.70 -3.98 -0.61
N TYR A 21 10.43 -3.71 -0.92
CA TYR A 21 9.99 -3.21 -2.23
C TYR A 21 9.05 -2.02 -2.00
N PRO A 22 9.44 -0.79 -2.36
CA PRO A 22 8.51 0.33 -2.32
C PRO A 22 7.28 -0.04 -3.15
N SER A 23 6.09 0.24 -2.61
CA SER A 23 4.83 -0.05 -3.29
C SER A 23 4.83 0.60 -4.67
N LEU A 24 4.56 -0.21 -5.70
CA LEU A 24 4.57 0.24 -7.09
C LEU A 24 3.48 1.30 -7.29
N LEU A 25 3.84 2.48 -7.78
CA LEU A 25 2.89 3.54 -8.06
C LEU A 25 2.33 3.43 -9.49
N PRO A 26 1.08 3.83 -9.74
CA PRO A 26 0.47 3.75 -11.07
C PRO A 26 1.30 4.38 -12.19
N TRP A 27 1.91 5.55 -11.94
CA TRP A 27 2.76 6.22 -12.92
C TRP A 27 4.05 5.43 -13.23
N GLN A 28 4.60 4.73 -12.24
CA GLN A 28 5.79 3.88 -12.43
C GLN A 28 5.50 2.68 -13.33
N VAL A 29 4.25 2.18 -13.32
CA VAL A 29 3.81 1.11 -14.23
C VAL A 29 3.76 1.63 -15.66
N ARG A 30 3.17 2.82 -15.87
CA ARG A 30 3.01 3.44 -17.20
C ARG A 30 4.33 3.81 -17.85
N GLU A 31 5.28 4.27 -17.04
CA GLU A 31 6.60 4.71 -17.53
C GLU A 31 7.59 3.56 -17.70
N ARG A 32 7.26 2.34 -17.26
CA ARG A 32 8.17 1.20 -17.33
C ARG A 32 8.41 0.80 -18.79
N ARG A 33 9.65 0.94 -19.25
CA ARG A 33 10.10 0.45 -20.56
C ARG A 33 10.81 -0.89 -20.43
N PHE A 34 10.43 -1.84 -21.29
CA PHE A 34 11.06 -3.14 -21.38
C PHE A 34 12.05 -3.17 -22.54
N ARG A 35 13.17 -3.89 -22.36
CA ARG A 35 14.12 -4.11 -23.46
C ARG A 35 13.50 -5.09 -24.46
N PRO A 36 13.64 -4.85 -25.78
CA PRO A 36 13.23 -5.82 -26.78
C PRO A 36 13.88 -7.18 -26.56
N ALA A 37 13.20 -8.26 -26.93
CA ALA A 37 13.79 -9.58 -26.92
C ALA A 37 15.02 -9.62 -27.86
N GLY A 38 16.12 -10.22 -27.40
CA GLY A 38 17.33 -10.38 -28.22
C GLY A 38 17.09 -11.19 -29.49
N ARG A 39 17.96 -11.01 -30.50
CA ARG A 39 17.87 -11.75 -31.77
C ARG A 39 17.75 -13.26 -31.54
N GLY A 40 16.81 -13.90 -32.24
CA GLY A 40 16.54 -15.34 -32.15
C GLY A 40 15.57 -15.76 -31.05
N ARG A 41 15.03 -14.83 -30.27
CA ARG A 41 13.97 -15.09 -29.27
C ARG A 41 12.67 -14.41 -29.67
N ARG A 42 11.55 -15.11 -29.55
CA ARG A 42 10.22 -14.49 -29.67
C ARG A 42 9.95 -13.71 -28.39
N GLY A 43 9.77 -12.39 -28.52
CA GLY A 43 9.31 -11.50 -27.46
C GLY A 43 7.79 -11.37 -27.47
N LEU A 44 7.25 -10.75 -26.42
CA LEU A 44 5.87 -10.24 -26.43
C LEU A 44 5.78 -9.05 -27.39
N ASP A 45 4.60 -8.85 -27.96
CA ASP A 45 4.30 -7.64 -28.72
C ASP A 45 4.38 -6.43 -27.77
N PRO A 46 5.25 -5.44 -28.04
CA PRO A 46 5.36 -4.24 -27.22
C PRO A 46 4.01 -3.53 -27.04
N ASP A 47 3.19 -3.46 -28.08
CA ASP A 47 1.94 -2.69 -28.05
C ASP A 47 0.91 -3.35 -27.14
N ASP A 48 0.77 -4.68 -27.22
CA ASP A 48 -0.08 -5.46 -26.30
C ASP A 48 0.37 -5.33 -24.84
N VAL A 49 1.69 -5.35 -24.61
CA VAL A 49 2.27 -5.18 -23.28
C VAL A 49 1.94 -3.78 -22.73
N TYR A 50 2.13 -2.73 -23.53
CA TYR A 50 1.85 -1.36 -23.08
C TYR A 50 0.35 -1.13 -22.87
N ALA A 51 -0.52 -1.69 -23.71
CA ALA A 51 -1.98 -1.62 -23.51
C ALA A 51 -2.42 -2.33 -22.23
N PHE A 52 -1.85 -3.49 -21.93
CA PHE A 52 -2.10 -4.20 -20.67
C PHE A 52 -1.62 -3.39 -19.46
N LEU A 53 -0.42 -2.81 -19.52
CA LEU A 53 0.15 -2.03 -18.42
C LEU A 53 -0.63 -0.74 -18.15
N ASP A 54 -1.19 -0.11 -19.18
CA ASP A 54 -2.05 1.07 -18.98
C ASP A 54 -3.33 0.71 -18.22
N ARG A 55 -3.95 -0.44 -18.53
CA ARG A 55 -5.09 -0.96 -17.75
C ARG A 55 -4.72 -1.27 -16.31
N VAL A 56 -3.60 -1.96 -16.09
CA VAL A 56 -3.10 -2.27 -14.73
C VAL A 56 -2.84 -0.99 -13.94
N ALA A 57 -2.28 0.04 -14.57
CA ALA A 57 -2.05 1.32 -13.93
C ALA A 57 -3.37 2.00 -13.53
N ALA A 58 -4.38 1.96 -14.39
CA ALA A 58 -5.71 2.49 -14.09
C ALA A 58 -6.37 1.77 -12.89
N ASP A 59 -6.32 0.44 -12.88
CA ASP A 59 -6.86 -0.37 -11.77
C ASP A 59 -6.14 -0.08 -10.45
N LEU A 60 -4.81 0.03 -10.50
CA LEU A 60 -3.99 0.36 -9.34
C LEU A 60 -4.28 1.76 -8.80
N ALA A 61 -4.52 2.73 -9.69
CA ALA A 61 -4.96 4.07 -9.30
C ALA A 61 -6.32 4.03 -8.59
N GLY A 62 -7.27 3.24 -9.10
CA GLY A 62 -8.55 3.01 -8.45
C GLY A 62 -8.42 2.39 -7.05
N ALA A 63 -7.58 1.36 -6.92
CA ALA A 63 -7.33 0.70 -5.64
C ALA A 63 -6.73 1.65 -4.60
N TYR A 64 -5.73 2.47 -4.98
CA TYR A 64 -5.14 3.44 -4.07
C TYR A 64 -6.09 4.59 -3.72
N ALA A 65 -6.93 5.02 -4.65
CA ALA A 65 -7.96 6.02 -4.37
C ALA A 65 -8.97 5.50 -3.33
N ALA A 66 -9.43 4.25 -3.47
CA ALA A 66 -10.32 3.59 -2.52
C ALA A 66 -9.66 3.41 -1.15
N LEU A 67 -8.39 3.01 -1.10
CA LEU A 67 -7.62 2.92 0.14
C LEU A 67 -7.48 4.30 0.82
N GLY A 68 -7.20 5.35 0.05
CA GLY A 68 -7.14 6.72 0.55
C GLY A 68 -8.47 7.21 1.11
N ALA A 69 -9.59 6.85 0.45
CA ALA A 69 -10.93 7.15 0.93
C ALA A 69 -11.24 6.45 2.26
N SER A 70 -10.96 5.15 2.35
CA SER A 70 -11.13 4.35 3.57
C SER A 70 -10.33 4.93 4.75
N ARG A 71 -9.06 5.30 4.53
CA ARG A 71 -8.23 5.93 5.56
C ARG A 71 -8.76 7.28 6.03
N ARG A 72 -9.28 8.11 5.11
CA ARG A 72 -9.90 9.39 5.47
C ARG A 72 -11.15 9.17 6.31
N GLU A 73 -11.95 8.16 5.98
CA GLU A 73 -13.14 7.85 6.74
C GLU A 73 -12.80 7.36 8.15
N ALA A 74 -11.82 6.47 8.28
CA ALA A 74 -11.29 6.06 9.59
C ALA A 74 -10.79 7.27 10.40
N ALA A 75 -10.02 8.18 9.79
CA ALA A 75 -9.52 9.37 10.47
C ALA A 75 -10.64 10.30 10.97
N ARG A 76 -11.74 10.42 10.20
CA ARG A 76 -12.91 11.22 10.61
C ARG A 76 -13.62 10.59 11.81
N LEU A 77 -13.80 9.28 11.81
CA LEU A 77 -14.40 8.55 12.93
C LEU A 77 -13.56 8.71 14.19
N THR A 78 -12.24 8.48 14.10
CA THR A 78 -11.33 8.67 15.23
C THR A 78 -11.33 10.12 15.72
N TYR A 79 -11.31 11.11 14.83
CA TYR A 79 -11.37 12.52 15.22
C TYR A 79 -12.67 12.87 15.95
N ALA A 80 -13.82 12.35 15.48
CA ALA A 80 -15.11 12.57 16.13
C ALA A 80 -15.17 11.99 17.55
N LEU A 81 -14.53 10.82 17.76
CA LEU A 81 -14.40 10.20 19.09
C LEU A 81 -13.52 11.04 20.00
N CYS A 82 -12.30 11.36 19.58
CA CYS A 82 -11.38 12.17 20.38
C CYS A 82 -11.97 13.53 20.76
N ARG A 83 -12.70 14.19 19.84
CA ARG A 83 -13.40 15.45 20.12
C ARG A 83 -14.45 15.32 21.23
N ARG A 84 -15.14 14.18 21.32
CA ARG A 84 -16.15 13.92 22.37
C ARG A 84 -15.50 13.64 23.72
N GLU A 85 -14.40 12.91 23.72
CA GLU A 85 -13.62 12.60 24.93
C GLU A 85 -12.87 13.82 25.46
N ALA A 86 -12.51 14.76 24.58
CA ALA A 86 -11.87 16.02 24.95
C ALA A 86 -12.83 17.06 25.57
N ALA A 87 -14.15 16.83 25.55
CA ALA A 87 -15.07 17.65 26.33
C ALA A 87 -14.81 17.30 27.82
N PRO A 88 -14.34 18.25 28.64
CA PRO A 88 -14.10 17.96 30.04
C PRO A 88 -15.43 17.53 30.64
N SER A 89 -15.42 16.39 31.36
CA SER A 89 -16.44 16.07 32.34
C SER A 89 -16.51 17.26 33.28
N THR A 90 -17.36 18.22 32.94
CA THR A 90 -17.63 19.37 33.77
C THR A 90 -18.47 18.80 34.88
N ASP A 91 -17.79 18.27 35.89
CA ASP A 91 -18.35 17.94 37.19
C ASP A 91 -18.10 19.16 38.09
N PRO A 92 -19.06 20.10 38.18
CA PRO A 92 -18.95 21.21 39.11
C PRO A 92 -19.35 20.84 40.54
N ASP A 93 -19.68 19.58 40.86
CA ASP A 93 -20.40 19.23 42.09
C ASP A 93 -19.72 18.14 42.94
N ARG A 94 -18.41 18.29 43.15
CA ARG A 94 -17.62 17.43 44.05
C ARG A 94 -17.00 18.18 45.24
N ARG A 95 -17.66 19.25 45.67
CA ARG A 95 -17.37 19.95 46.94
C ARG A 95 -18.66 20.35 47.64
N ARG A 96 -19.26 19.41 48.37
CA ARG A 96 -20.08 19.68 49.55
C ARG A 96 -19.86 18.60 50.60
#